data_AF-A0A7J6TPW7-F1
#
_entry.id   AF-A0A7J6TPW7-F1
#
_cell.length_a   1.000
_cell.length_b   1.000
_cell.length_c   1.000
_cell.angle_alpha   90.00
_cell.angle_beta   90.00
_cell.angle_gamma   90.00
#
_symmetry.space_group_name_H-M   'P 1'
#
loop_
_entity.id
_entity.type
_entity.pdbx_description
1 polymer ?
#
loop_
_entity_poly.entity_id
_entity_poly.type
_entity_poly.pdbx_seq_one_letter_code
_entity_poly.pdbx_strand_id
1 'polypeptide(L)'
;IVSIIFIRDRNAKGQEISGYIDYGHRMKTENFEAYFSREKRILPRPTDLCFYNWETQQCTANESPNFQVVPDTKMGLLFRNKRDRKMIDVNPKHDPGDNSKRHDVTTSEYLQVVIFDHMPRRKA
;
A
#
# COMPACT_ATOMS: atom_id res chain seq x y z
N ILE A 1 -13.58 6.62 2.81
CA ILE A 1 -12.61 5.93 1.94
C ILE A 1 -11.36 5.68 2.77
N VAL A 2 -10.76 4.51 2.62
CA VAL A 2 -9.40 4.22 3.10
C VAL A 2 -8.61 3.65 1.92
N SER A 3 -7.35 4.05 1.79
CA SER A 3 -6.58 3.79 0.58
C SER A 3 -5.28 3.08 0.92
N ILE A 4 -4.91 2.11 0.10
CA ILE A 4 -3.60 1.48 0.11
C ILE A 4 -2.84 1.98 -1.13
N ILE A 5 -1.61 2.45 -0.94
CA ILE A 5 -0.73 2.82 -2.05
C ILE A 5 0.37 1.78 -2.18
N PHE A 6 0.46 1.15 -3.34
CA PHE A 6 1.64 0.40 -3.74
C PHE A 6 2.63 1.34 -4.41
N ILE A 7 3.89 1.30 -3.98
CA ILE A 7 5.01 1.99 -4.62
C ILE A 7 6.11 0.98 -4.87
N ARG A 8 6.70 1.02 -6.07
CA ARG A 8 7.99 0.41 -6.40
C ARG A 8 8.92 1.49 -6.91
N ASP A 9 10.09 1.62 -6.30
CA ASP A 9 11.10 2.59 -6.70
C ASP A 9 12.48 2.30 -6.07
N ARG A 10 13.45 3.19 -6.22
CA ARG A 10 14.78 3.09 -5.61
C ARG A 10 14.91 3.94 -4.34
N ASN A 11 15.54 3.37 -3.31
CA ASN A 11 15.91 4.11 -2.10
C ASN A 11 17.16 5.01 -2.35
N ALA A 12 17.57 5.76 -1.33
CA ALA A 12 18.74 6.66 -1.42
C ALA A 12 20.08 5.95 -1.73
N LYS A 13 20.16 4.62 -1.54
CA LYS A 13 21.32 3.79 -1.90
C LYS A 13 21.21 3.22 -3.33
N GLY A 14 20.18 3.57 -4.09
CA GLY A 14 19.91 3.05 -5.43
C GLY A 14 19.27 1.66 -5.47
N GLN A 15 19.00 1.06 -4.30
CA GLN A 15 18.43 -0.28 -4.21
C GLN A 15 16.93 -0.23 -4.49
N GLU A 16 16.45 -1.18 -5.28
CA GLU A 16 15.04 -1.27 -5.60
C GLU A 16 14.25 -1.78 -4.39
N ILE A 17 13.17 -1.08 -4.06
CA ILE A 17 12.26 -1.38 -2.97
C ILE A 17 10.82 -1.32 -3.49
N SER A 18 9.95 -2.10 -2.87
CA SER A 18 8.51 -2.04 -3.13
C SER A 18 7.72 -2.28 -1.85
N GLY A 19 6.49 -1.78 -1.79
CA GLY A 19 5.64 -2.03 -0.65
C GLY A 19 4.26 -1.40 -0.74
N TYR A 20 3.42 -1.80 0.20
CA TYR A 20 2.03 -1.36 0.33
C TYR A 20 1.91 -0.48 1.58
N ILE A 21 1.40 0.73 1.41
CA ILE A 21 1.31 1.77 2.45
C ILE A 21 -0.15 1.98 2.79
N ASP A 22 -0.54 1.89 4.07
CA ASP A 22 -1.82 2.45 4.52
C ASP A 22 -1.71 3.98 4.50
N TYR A 23 -2.24 4.60 3.45
CA TYR A 23 -2.13 6.03 3.23
C TYR A 23 -2.81 6.84 4.33
N GLY A 24 -3.97 6.37 4.79
CA GLY A 24 -4.74 7.02 5.85
C GLY A 24 -4.00 6.97 7.19
N HIS A 25 -3.29 5.88 7.48
CA HIS A 25 -2.45 5.79 8.67
C HIS A 25 -1.20 6.66 8.53
N ARG A 26 -0.49 6.60 7.39
CA ARG A 26 0.71 7.39 7.11
C ARG A 26 0.44 8.89 7.23
N MET A 27 -0.68 9.39 6.70
CA MET A 27 -1.12 10.78 6.84
C MET A 27 -1.34 11.23 8.28
N LYS A 28 -1.77 10.34 9.17
CA LYS A 28 -2.03 10.68 10.57
C LYS A 28 -0.78 10.67 11.43
N THR A 29 0.27 9.96 11.02
CA THR A 29 1.47 9.73 11.83
C THR A 29 2.70 10.49 11.33
N GLU A 30 2.62 11.18 10.19
CA GLU A 30 3.70 11.98 9.65
C GLU A 30 3.28 13.37 9.22
N ASN A 31 4.25 14.29 9.17
CA ASN A 31 4.03 15.59 8.54
C ASN A 31 3.99 15.43 7.02
N PHE A 32 2.80 15.58 6.45
CA PHE A 32 2.57 15.46 5.01
C PHE A 32 2.91 16.71 4.21
N GLU A 33 3.15 17.84 4.87
CA GLU A 33 3.57 19.08 4.22
C GLU A 33 4.82 18.87 3.37
N ALA A 34 5.82 18.15 3.89
CA ALA A 34 7.06 17.85 3.15
C ALA A 34 6.84 16.96 1.92
N TYR A 35 5.80 16.10 1.91
CA TYR A 35 5.45 15.32 0.73
C TYR A 35 4.73 16.21 -0.31
N PHE A 36 3.82 17.07 0.14
CA PHE A 36 3.07 17.96 -0.73
C PHE A 36 3.92 19.10 -1.32
N SER A 37 4.88 19.63 -0.56
CA SER A 37 5.88 20.60 -1.03
C SER A 37 6.97 19.97 -1.90
N ARG A 38 6.95 18.63 -2.07
CA ARG A 38 7.94 17.84 -2.82
C ARG A 38 9.36 17.88 -2.26
N GLU A 39 9.53 18.32 -1.03
CA GLU A 39 10.80 18.22 -0.30
C GLU A 39 11.16 16.76 0.01
N LYS A 40 10.15 15.91 0.16
CA LYS A 40 10.30 14.50 0.45
C LYS A 40 9.47 13.66 -0.50
N ARG A 41 10.03 12.52 -0.92
CA ARG A 41 9.30 11.50 -1.69
C ARG A 41 8.71 10.47 -0.74
N ILE A 42 7.46 10.06 -0.97
CA ILE A 42 6.88 8.93 -0.26
C ILE A 42 7.50 7.64 -0.79
N LEU A 43 8.15 6.87 0.08
CA LEU A 43 8.78 5.59 -0.26
C LEU A 43 8.33 4.51 0.75
N PRO A 44 8.22 3.24 0.33
CA PRO A 44 7.95 2.13 1.23
C PRO A 44 9.00 2.01 2.34
N ARG A 45 8.57 1.64 3.55
CA ARG A 45 9.44 1.41 4.70
C ARG A 45 9.11 0.08 5.38
N PRO A 46 10.04 -0.52 6.14
CA PRO A 46 9.78 -1.78 6.85
C PRO A 46 8.58 -1.76 7.82
N THR A 47 8.09 -0.59 8.21
CA THR A 47 6.92 -0.40 9.10
C THR A 47 5.59 -0.24 8.35
N ASP A 48 5.61 -0.26 7.02
CA ASP A 48 4.40 -0.25 6.19
C ASP A 48 3.67 -1.59 6.19
N LEU A 49 2.49 -1.66 5.55
CA LEU A 49 1.70 -2.89 5.49
C LEU A 49 2.53 -4.04 4.92
N CYS A 50 3.24 -3.78 3.82
CA CYS A 50 4.30 -4.67 3.35
C CYS A 50 5.48 -3.86 2.84
N PHE A 51 6.67 -4.41 2.97
CA PHE A 51 7.90 -3.87 2.41
C PHE A 51 8.76 -5.00 1.90
N TYR A 52 9.42 -4.75 0.78
CA TYR A 52 10.38 -5.67 0.19
C TYR A 52 11.54 -4.88 -0.42
N ASN A 53 12.77 -5.26 -0.08
CA ASN A 53 13.99 -4.79 -0.72
C ASN A 53 14.48 -5.90 -1.67
N TRP A 54 14.53 -5.60 -2.97
CA TRP A 54 14.85 -6.57 -4.01
C TRP A 54 16.31 -7.00 -4.00
N GLU A 55 17.19 -6.18 -3.45
CA GLU A 55 18.62 -6.48 -3.38
C GLU A 55 18.97 -7.26 -2.11
N THR A 56 18.50 -6.80 -0.96
CA THR A 56 18.80 -7.45 0.33
C THR A 56 17.84 -8.58 0.67
N GLN A 57 16.77 -8.76 -0.11
CA GLN A 57 15.69 -9.73 0.13
C GLN A 57 14.94 -9.50 1.45
N GLN A 58 15.14 -8.35 2.10
CA GLN A 58 14.45 -8.01 3.34
C GLN A 58 12.96 -7.84 3.05
N CYS A 59 12.12 -8.61 3.72
CA CYS A 59 10.67 -8.58 3.60
C CYS A 59 10.03 -8.36 4.97
N THR A 60 9.03 -7.47 5.04
CA THR A 60 8.18 -7.31 6.22
C THR A 60 6.72 -7.24 5.83
N ALA A 61 5.86 -7.71 6.73
CA ALA A 61 4.41 -7.60 6.64
C ALA A 61 3.88 -7.17 8.02
N ASN A 62 3.18 -6.04 8.08
CA ASN A 62 2.69 -5.46 9.32
C ASN A 62 1.21 -5.11 9.20
N GLU A 63 0.51 -5.12 10.32
CA GLU A 63 -0.84 -4.57 10.38
C GLU A 63 -0.81 -3.06 10.61
N SER A 64 -1.88 -2.39 10.16
CA SER A 64 -2.17 -0.99 10.47
C SER A 64 -3.48 -0.88 11.25
N PRO A 65 -3.89 0.32 11.69
CA PRO A 65 -5.22 0.52 12.25
C PRO A 65 -6.37 0.20 11.28
N ASN A 66 -6.17 0.35 9.97
CA ASN A 66 -7.25 0.15 8.98
C ASN A 66 -7.22 -1.23 8.32
N PHE A 67 -6.05 -1.86 8.21
CA PHE A 67 -5.86 -3.08 7.43
C PHE A 67 -5.04 -4.13 8.18
N GLN A 68 -5.43 -5.38 7.97
CA GLN A 68 -4.62 -6.55 8.29
C GLN A 68 -4.09 -7.17 7.00
N VAL A 69 -2.84 -7.62 7.03
CA VAL A 69 -2.21 -8.34 5.92
C VAL A 69 -2.58 -9.81 6.02
N VAL A 70 -3.03 -10.39 4.91
CA VAL A 70 -3.46 -11.79 4.84
C VAL A 70 -2.74 -12.47 3.67
N PRO A 71 -1.62 -13.16 3.95
CA PRO A 71 -1.00 -14.05 2.98
C PRO A 71 -1.92 -15.26 2.72
N ASP A 72 -2.08 -15.64 1.46
CA ASP A 72 -2.91 -16.74 1.00
C ASP A 72 -2.15 -17.56 -0.07
N THR A 73 -2.21 -18.89 0.03
CA THR A 73 -1.44 -19.79 -0.85
C THR A 73 -1.96 -19.86 -2.27
N LYS A 74 -3.22 -19.49 -2.52
CA LYS A 74 -3.86 -19.52 -3.84
C LYS A 74 -3.97 -18.12 -4.44
N MET A 75 -4.39 -17.16 -3.64
CA MET A 75 -4.66 -15.78 -4.08
C MET A 75 -3.42 -14.89 -3.98
N GLY A 76 -2.39 -15.31 -3.23
CA GLY A 76 -1.18 -14.53 -3.01
C GLY A 76 -1.34 -13.58 -1.81
N LEU A 77 -1.29 -12.27 -2.05
CA LEU A 77 -1.36 -11.28 -0.99
C LEU A 77 -2.72 -10.59 -0.99
N LEU A 78 -3.39 -10.58 0.16
CA LEU A 78 -4.65 -9.89 0.36
C LEU A 78 -4.54 -8.92 1.55
N PHE A 79 -5.38 -7.88 1.53
CA PHE A 79 -5.56 -6.99 2.69
C PHE A 79 -6.99 -7.04 3.19
N ARG A 80 -7.18 -7.28 4.48
CA ARG A 80 -8.50 -7.25 5.12
C ARG A 80 -8.75 -5.89 5.74
N ASN A 81 -9.79 -5.21 5.31
CA ASN A 81 -10.24 -4.00 5.99
C ASN A 81 -10.75 -4.35 7.40
N LYS A 82 -10.22 -3.70 8.44
CA LYS A 82 -10.57 -4.01 9.84
C LYS A 82 -11.99 -3.59 10.22
N ARG A 83 -12.60 -2.64 9.49
CA ARG A 83 -13.93 -2.11 9.81
C ARG A 83 -15.06 -3.00 9.30
N ASP A 84 -15.04 -3.36 8.02
CA ASP A 84 -16.10 -4.15 7.39
C ASP A 84 -15.70 -5.59 7.05
N ARG A 85 -14.43 -5.96 7.34
CA ARG A 85 -13.83 -7.29 7.15
C ARG A 85 -13.76 -7.73 5.69
N LYS A 86 -13.97 -6.84 4.72
CA LYS A 86 -13.84 -7.16 3.30
C LYS A 86 -12.37 -7.29 2.91
N MET A 87 -12.12 -8.21 1.97
CA MET A 87 -10.79 -8.47 1.44
C MET A 87 -10.54 -7.60 0.22
N ILE A 88 -9.30 -7.16 0.07
CA ILE A 88 -8.79 -6.41 -1.06
C ILE A 88 -7.72 -7.28 -1.73
N ASP A 89 -7.97 -7.70 -2.97
CA ASP A 89 -6.99 -8.43 -3.78
C ASP A 89 -6.09 -7.42 -4.51
N VAL A 90 -4.78 -7.57 -4.35
CA VAL A 90 -3.78 -6.69 -4.99
C VAL A 90 -3.12 -7.31 -6.22
N ASN A 91 -3.49 -8.53 -6.57
CA ASN A 91 -3.04 -9.19 -7.79
C ASN A 91 -3.46 -8.35 -9.02
N PRO A 92 -2.51 -7.96 -9.89
CA PRO A 92 -2.80 -7.15 -11.08
C PRO A 92 -3.71 -7.82 -12.11
N LYS A 93 -3.96 -9.13 -12.00
CA LYS A 93 -4.80 -9.87 -12.94
C LYS A 93 -6.23 -10.08 -12.44
N HIS A 94 -6.53 -9.69 -11.20
CA HIS A 94 -7.82 -9.92 -10.57
C HIS A 94 -8.53 -8.60 -10.23
N ASP A 95 -9.85 -8.68 -10.05
CA ASP A 95 -10.63 -7.59 -9.50
C ASP A 95 -10.27 -7.39 -8.02
N PRO A 96 -10.10 -6.15 -7.53
CA PRO A 96 -9.68 -5.87 -6.15
C PRO A 96 -10.75 -6.22 -5.11
N GLY A 97 -11.97 -6.57 -5.52
CA GLY A 97 -13.03 -7.07 -4.65
C GLY A 97 -14.04 -6.00 -4.23
N ASP A 98 -15.03 -6.43 -3.45
CA ASP A 98 -16.18 -5.61 -3.03
C ASP A 98 -15.78 -4.25 -2.44
N ASN A 99 -16.43 -3.19 -2.92
CA ASN A 99 -16.22 -1.81 -2.50
C ASN A 99 -14.76 -1.32 -2.66
N SER A 100 -13.96 -2.00 -3.48
CA SER A 100 -12.58 -1.65 -3.77
C SER A 100 -12.42 -1.27 -5.24
N LYS A 101 -11.51 -0.35 -5.52
CA LYS A 101 -11.09 0.00 -6.88
C LYS A 101 -9.58 0.08 -6.95
N ARG A 102 -9.03 -0.41 -8.06
CA ARG A 102 -7.62 -0.33 -8.39
C ARG A 102 -7.41 0.80 -9.41
N HIS A 103 -6.39 1.60 -9.17
CA HIS A 103 -5.98 2.71 -10.02
C HIS A 103 -4.49 2.59 -10.30
N ASP A 104 -4.12 2.14 -11.50
CA ASP A 104 -2.74 2.16 -11.96
C ASP A 104 -2.37 3.59 -12.38
N VAL A 105 -1.41 4.21 -11.70
CA VAL A 105 -1.03 5.61 -11.91
C VAL A 105 0.17 5.68 -12.85
N THR A 106 -0.02 6.28 -14.02
CA THR A 106 1.07 6.53 -14.96
C THR A 106 1.82 7.78 -14.54
N THR A 107 3.11 7.65 -14.23
CA THR A 107 3.98 8.76 -13.82
C THR A 107 5.44 8.45 -14.11
N SER A 108 6.26 9.48 -14.28
CA SER A 108 7.72 9.37 -14.31
C SER A 108 8.36 9.55 -12.93
N GLU A 109 7.57 9.90 -11.91
CA GLU A 109 8.07 10.17 -10.56
C GLU A 109 8.49 8.90 -9.82
N TYR A 110 7.96 7.74 -10.19
CA TYR A 110 8.21 6.44 -9.55
C TYR A 110 8.27 5.35 -10.63
N LEU A 111 8.96 4.23 -10.38
CA LEU A 111 8.94 3.09 -11.30
C LEU A 111 7.54 2.49 -11.44
N GLN A 112 6.78 2.44 -10.35
CA GLN A 112 5.39 1.98 -10.36
C GLN A 112 4.61 2.55 -9.18
N VAL A 113 3.37 2.98 -9.44
CA VAL A 113 2.40 3.38 -8.40
C VAL A 113 1.04 2.78 -8.73
N VAL A 114 0.43 2.16 -7.72
CA VAL A 114 -0.95 1.66 -7.80
C VAL A 114 -1.70 2.08 -6.54
N ILE A 115 -2.91 2.60 -6.70
CA ILE A 115 -3.76 2.97 -5.57
C ILE A 115 -4.94 2.00 -5.51
N PHE A 116 -5.18 1.46 -4.32
CA PHE A 116 -6.36 0.67 -4.02
C PHE A 116 -7.25 1.47 -3.07
N ASP A 117 -8.33 2.03 -3.60
CA ASP A 117 -9.32 2.75 -2.81
C ASP A 117 -10.38 1.78 -2.34
N HIS A 118 -10.64 1.78 -1.04
CA HIS A 118 -11.68 0.98 -0.43
C HIS A 118 -12.72 1.88 0.27
N MET A 119 -13.99 1.55 0.09
CA MET A 119 -15.15 2.25 0.63
C MET A 119 -15.82 1.38 1.72
N PRO A 120 -15.36 1.43 2.99
CA PRO A 120 -15.99 0.65 4.04
C PRO A 120 -17.44 1.06 4.18
N ARG A 121 -18.36 0.10 4.13
CA ARG A 121 -19.78 0.39 4.40
C ARG A 121 -19.94 0.83 5.85
N ARG A 122 -20.74 1.86 6.09
CA ARG A 122 -21.23 2.13 7.45
C ARG A 122 -22.12 0.97 7.87
N LYS A 123 -21.97 0.46 9.09
CA LYS A 123 -23.06 -0.29 9.72
C LYS A 123 -24.26 0.65 9.77
N ALA A 124 -25.39 0.19 9.24
CA ALA A 124 -26.68 0.82 9.50
C ALA A 124 -26.97 0.79 11.00
#